data_AF-A0A846QN21-F1
#
_entry.id   AF-A0A846QN21-F1
#
_cell.length_a   1.000
_cell.length_b   1.000
_cell.length_c   1.000
_cell.angle_alpha   90.00
_cell.angle_beta   90.00
_cell.angle_gamma   90.00
#
_symmetry.space_group_name_H-M   'P 1'
#
loop_
_entity.id
_entity.type
_entity.pdbx_description
1 polymer ?
#
loop_
_entity_poly.entity_id
_entity_poly.type
_entity_poly.pdbx_seq_one_letter_code
_entity_poly.pdbx_strand_id
1 'polypeptide(L)' 'MMLPQDEAKLRTCPFLTSSDGKFRFCLGAQCMMWRFRYSDRQGEEDEGYCGVAGKPAGAM' A
#
# COMPACT_ATOMS: atom_id res chain seq x y z
N MET A 1 -2.36 -8.04 2.31
CA MET A 1 -3.41 -8.18 1.27
C MET A 1 -2.93 -7.51 -0.01
N MET A 2 -3.30 -8.05 -1.17
CA MET A 2 -2.93 -7.50 -2.48
C MET A 2 -4.10 -6.70 -3.04
N LEU A 3 -3.87 -5.47 -3.48
CA LEU A 3 -4.88 -4.52 -3.92
C LEU A 3 -4.33 -3.62 -5.04
N PRO A 4 -5.18 -3.12 -5.94
CA PRO A 4 -4.84 -1.97 -6.78
C PRO A 4 -4.40 -0.78 -5.93
N GLN A 5 -3.45 -0.01 -6.42
CA GLN A 5 -2.94 1.15 -5.69
C GLN A 5 -4.03 2.19 -5.39
N ASP A 6 -4.94 2.47 -6.34
CA ASP A 6 -6.03 3.43 -6.13
C ASP A 6 -6.96 2.99 -4.98
N GLU A 7 -7.36 1.72 -4.97
CA GLU A 7 -8.15 1.16 -3.86
C GLU A 7 -7.40 1.19 -2.53
N ALA A 8 -6.09 0.95 -2.54
CA ALA A 8 -5.29 1.02 -1.34
C ALA A 8 -5.27 2.43 -0.75
N LYS A 9 -5.16 3.47 -1.60
CA LYS A 9 -5.18 4.88 -1.18
C LYS A 9 -6.49 5.30 -0.52
N LEU A 10 -7.60 4.64 -0.83
CA LEU A 10 -8.89 4.91 -0.18
C LEU A 10 -9.01 4.30 1.22
N ARG A 11 -8.04 3.47 1.64
CA ARG A 11 -8.06 2.78 2.94
C ARG A 11 -7.21 3.49 3.97
N THR A 12 -7.70 3.49 5.20
CA THR A 12 -6.96 3.97 6.37
C THR A 12 -5.76 3.05 6.65
N CYS A 13 -4.58 3.65 6.81
CA CYS A 13 -3.34 2.97 7.13
C CYS A 13 -3.14 2.91 8.66
N PRO A 14 -3.11 1.71 9.27
CA PRO A 14 -2.92 1.57 10.71
C PRO A 14 -1.49 1.92 11.17
N PHE A 15 -0.55 2.04 10.23
CA PHE A 15 0.86 2.33 10.49
C PHE A 15 1.24 3.78 10.23
N LEU A 16 0.34 4.58 9.66
CA LEU A 16 0.59 5.99 9.35
C LEU A 16 -0.34 6.86 10.20
N THR A 17 0.19 7.38 11.29
CA THR A 17 -0.51 8.29 12.18
C THR A 17 -0.02 9.72 12.00
N SER A 18 -0.96 10.67 12.06
CA SER A 18 -0.66 12.09 12.16
C SER A 18 -0.16 12.44 13.57
N SER A 19 0.46 13.61 13.72
CA SER A 19 0.85 14.13 15.05
C SER A 19 -0.33 14.31 16.02
N ASP A 20 -1.56 14.46 15.50
CA ASP A 20 -2.82 14.52 16.27
C ASP A 20 -3.37 13.12 16.65
N GLY A 21 -2.61 12.05 16.44
CA GLY A 21 -3.01 10.68 16.77
C GLY A 21 -4.02 10.03 15.81
N LYS A 22 -4.45 10.75 14.75
CA LYS A 22 -5.38 10.23 13.74
C LYS A 22 -4.66 9.43 12.67
N PHE A 23 -5.20 8.27 12.32
CA PHE A 23 -4.75 7.49 11.17
C PHE A 23 -4.94 8.27 9.86
N ARG A 24 -4.00 8.09 8.93
CA ARG A 24 -4.06 8.65 7.57
C ARG A 24 -4.40 7.58 6.57
N PHE A 25 -4.80 8.00 5.38
CA PHE A 25 -4.95 7.12 4.23
C PHE A 25 -3.59 6.56 3.76
N CYS A 26 -3.62 5.40 3.10
CA CYS A 26 -2.44 4.82 2.47
C CYS A 26 -1.88 5.78 1.41
N LEU A 27 -0.56 5.86 1.30
CA LEU A 27 0.11 6.72 0.30
C LEU A 27 0.43 5.99 -1.01
N GLY A 28 0.11 4.69 -1.14
CA GLY A 28 0.46 3.88 -2.32
C GLY A 28 1.96 3.93 -2.61
N ALA A 29 2.34 4.10 -3.89
CA ALA A 29 3.73 4.26 -4.33
C ALA A 29 4.53 5.38 -3.64
N GLN A 30 3.88 6.39 -3.05
CA GLN A 30 4.60 7.42 -2.28
C GLN A 30 5.06 6.90 -0.91
N CYS A 31 4.54 5.76 -0.45
CA CYS A 31 4.99 5.09 0.75
C CYS A 31 6.18 4.16 0.42
N MET A 32 7.31 4.33 1.12
CA MET A 32 8.48 3.45 0.97
C MET A 32 8.20 1.97 1.27
N MET A 33 7.07 1.67 1.91
CA MET A 33 6.64 0.33 2.28
C MET A 33 5.78 -0.32 1.20
N TRP A 34 5.27 0.42 0.21
CA TRP A 34 4.47 -0.15 -0.88
C TRP A 34 5.34 -1.01 -1.80
N ARG A 35 4.81 -2.17 -2.17
CA ARG A 35 5.48 -3.12 -3.07
C ARG A 35 4.48 -3.51 -4.15
N PHE A 36 4.80 -3.17 -5.38
CA PHE A 36 4.04 -3.65 -6.52
C PHE A 36 4.23 -5.16 -6.68
N ARG A 37 3.19 -5.82 -7.19
CA ARG A 37 3.22 -7.25 -7.53
C ARG A 37 4.22 -7.53 -8.64
N TYR A 38 4.36 -6.61 -9.60
CA TYR A 38 5.30 -6.70 -10.72
C TYR A 38 6.15 -5.44 -10.76
N SER A 39 7.48 -5.58 -10.85
CA SER A 39 8.40 -4.44 -10.81
C SER A 39 8.29 -3.53 -12.04
N ASP A 40 7.86 -4.06 -13.18
CA ASP A 40 7.65 -3.36 -14.45
C ASP A 40 6.31 -2.59 -14.51
N ARG A 41 5.40 -2.80 -13.56
CA ARG A 41 4.07 -2.18 -13.55
C ARG A 41 3.82 -1.43 -12.25
N GLN A 42 3.76 -0.11 -12.35
CA GLN A 42 3.69 0.79 -11.18
C GLN A 42 2.59 1.86 -11.33
N GLY A 43 1.55 1.56 -12.12
CA GLY A 43 0.38 2.40 -12.30
C GLY A 43 -0.58 2.37 -11.10
N GLU A 44 -1.62 3.20 -11.17
CA GLU A 44 -2.63 3.29 -10.09
C GLU A 44 -3.55 2.06 -10.03
N GLU A 45 -3.77 1.42 -11.16
CA GLU A 45 -4.58 0.21 -11.30
C GLU A 45 -3.77 -1.06 -10.99
N ASP A 46 -2.43 -0.94 -10.91
CA ASP A 46 -1.56 -2.07 -10.66
C ASP A 46 -1.64 -2.56 -9.22
N GLU A 47 -1.66 -3.87 -9.08
CA GLU A 47 -1.72 -4.52 -7.78
C GLU A 47 -0.41 -4.37 -7.01
N GLY A 48 -0.54 -4.14 -5.72
CA GLY A 48 0.57 -4.16 -4.78
C GLY A 48 0.11 -4.50 -3.37
N TYR A 49 1.05 -4.47 -2.45
CA TYR A 49 0.81 -4.76 -1.05
C TYR A 49 1.70 -3.89 -0.15
N CYS A 50 1.28 -3.75 1.10
CA CYS A 50 2.09 -3.09 2.13
C CYS A 50 3.14 -4.07 2.67
N GLY A 51 4.42 -3.75 2.51
CA GLY A 51 5.54 -4.58 2.99
C GLY A 51 5.59 -4.71 4.52
N VAL A 52 5.05 -3.74 5.26
CA VAL A 52 4.98 -3.82 6.75
C VAL A 52 3.81 -4.67 7.23
N ALA A 53 2.71 -4.71 6.48
CA ALA A 53 1.57 -5.57 6.80
C ALA A 53 1.82 -7.05 6.49
N GLY A 54 3.01 -7.39 6.01
CA GLY A 54 3.40 -8.74 5.59
C GLY A 54 3.15 -9.00 4.11
N LYS A 55 3.92 -9.94 3.57
CA LYS A 55 3.85 -10.38 2.17
C LYS A 55 2.67 -11.35 2.01
N PRO A 56 1.64 -11.02 1.19
CA PRO A 56 0.52 -11.92 0.99
C PRO A 56 0.95 -13.17 0.22
N ALA A 57 0.26 -14.29 0.43
CA ALA A 57 0.50 -15.52 -0.33
C ALA A 57 0.33 -15.23 -1.84
N GLY A 58 1.36 -15.51 -2.63
CA GLY A 58 1.38 -15.26 -4.08
C GLY A 58 1.98 -13.91 -4.52
N ALA A 59 2.42 -13.05 -3.61
CA ALA A 59 3.28 -11.92 -3.97
C ALA A 59 4.69 -12.43 -4.29
N MET A 60 5.11 -12.31 -5.55
CA MET A 60 6.43 -12.71 -6.04
C MET A 60 7.42 -11.58 -5.83
#